data_AF-A0A661A234-F1
#
_entry.id   AF-A0A661A234-F1
#
_cell.length_a   1.000
_cell.length_b   1.000
_cell.length_c   1.000
_cell.angle_alpha   90.00
_cell.angle_beta   90.00
_cell.angle_gamma   90.00
#
_symmetry.space_group_name_H-M   'P 1'
#
loop_
_entity.id
_entity.type
_entity.pdbx_description
1 polymer ?
#
loop_
_entity_poly.entity_id
_entity_poly.type
_entity_poly.pdbx_seq_one_letter_code
_entity_poly.pdbx_strand_id
1 'polypeptide(L)'
;MDGPGRNGLRRAACEPGRVRDHRLGNRGTRCALGDLPAPGREALAALAYARAARVDLHGNRDGSLGRSRRRTHPARGAAPWRRGSRHAGRQRGTQRGRHHGRCSMIVATTRRLVLRRLELTDAESFLRLNSDLEVLRHVDDGPFASIDDARELLEQMQKRYARDDFGRWAVIRRDDDGFLGWCGLRPVEQEGVDLGYRLLREHWGQGYATEAAVESVRVGFEEYSLPYLLGRAAAANNASLAILKKLGFQPWLIKPQHGVDDVHHSILPRPNAPTADPFADSICEHGPLRARILQPADQLDFFMLEGNPNVLRYADGELIDYQQAGTALARHMIDARSSDAELRVFAVSSLDRIFVGTVATVRDGPDIEIGYRLLESCQGHGLGRSIAALALAVARQEYARHRITACCDLRNQVSLKIADGLGGQRMPDHDGHAHWQWEACART
;
A
#
# COMPACT_ATOMS: atom_id res chain seq x y z
N MET A 1 -76.02 -9.12 2.60
CA MET A 1 -75.22 -8.08 3.27
C MET A 1 -73.76 -8.51 3.40
N ASP A 2 -72.82 -8.01 2.60
CA ASP A 2 -72.80 -8.01 1.12
C ASP A 2 -71.36 -7.85 0.58
N GLY A 3 -71.14 -8.38 -0.63
CA GLY A 3 -69.97 -8.22 -1.51
C GLY A 3 -70.40 -8.55 -2.95
N PRO A 4 -69.53 -8.56 -3.98
CA PRO A 4 -68.06 -8.53 -3.98
C PRO A 4 -67.55 -7.10 -4.34
N GLY A 5 -66.47 -6.79 -5.09
CA GLY A 5 -65.57 -7.61 -5.92
C GLY A 5 -64.47 -6.82 -6.64
N ARG A 6 -64.27 -7.06 -7.96
CA ARG A 6 -63.26 -6.42 -8.82
C ARG A 6 -63.78 -6.18 -10.24
N ASN A 7 -63.36 -5.08 -10.87
CA ASN A 7 -63.17 -4.93 -12.33
C ASN A 7 -62.38 -3.62 -12.60
N GLY A 8 -61.62 -3.45 -13.69
CA GLY A 8 -61.35 -4.38 -14.80
C GLY A 8 -60.10 -3.98 -15.60
N LEU A 9 -59.71 -4.79 -16.60
CA LEU A 9 -58.47 -4.66 -17.39
C LEU A 9 -58.67 -5.21 -18.83
N ARG A 10 -57.93 -4.69 -19.83
CA ARG A 10 -57.87 -4.96 -21.31
C ARG A 10 -58.14 -3.64 -22.09
N ARG A 11 -57.61 -3.33 -23.29
CA ARG A 11 -56.76 -3.96 -24.36
C ARG A 11 -56.19 -2.79 -25.22
N ALA A 12 -55.22 -2.83 -26.15
CA ALA A 12 -54.24 -3.81 -26.69
C ALA A 12 -53.04 -2.99 -27.28
N ALA A 13 -51.77 -3.40 -27.23
CA ALA A 13 -50.99 -4.29 -28.14
C ALA A 13 -50.45 -3.68 -29.46
N CYS A 14 -49.17 -3.99 -29.74
CA CYS A 14 -48.39 -3.89 -31.00
C CYS A 14 -47.68 -2.57 -31.43
N GLU A 15 -46.42 -2.75 -31.84
CA GLU A 15 -45.50 -1.87 -32.60
C GLU A 15 -45.83 -1.94 -34.14
N PRO A 16 -45.06 -1.38 -35.12
CA PRO A 16 -43.77 -0.66 -35.07
C PRO A 16 -43.62 0.61 -35.97
N GLY A 17 -42.48 1.33 -35.89
CA GLY A 17 -42.16 2.45 -36.78
C GLY A 17 -40.68 2.87 -36.79
N ARG A 18 -40.05 2.95 -37.98
CA ARG A 18 -38.60 3.16 -38.19
C ARG A 18 -38.21 4.61 -38.55
N VAL A 19 -37.12 5.10 -37.93
CA VAL A 19 -35.89 5.70 -38.54
C VAL A 19 -35.96 7.00 -39.40
N ARG A 20 -34.90 7.82 -39.25
CA ARG A 20 -34.47 9.07 -39.96
C ARG A 20 -35.21 10.35 -39.52
N ASP A 21 -34.54 11.43 -39.09
CA ASP A 21 -33.35 12.16 -39.60
C ASP A 21 -33.66 12.99 -40.85
N HIS A 22 -33.83 14.31 -40.66
CA HIS A 22 -33.09 15.31 -41.45
C HIS A 22 -33.01 16.69 -40.79
N ARG A 23 -32.14 17.53 -41.39
CA ARG A 23 -31.57 18.77 -40.85
C ARG A 23 -32.38 20.03 -41.22
N LEU A 24 -31.87 21.18 -40.73
CA LEU A 24 -32.17 22.58 -41.11
C LEU A 24 -33.44 23.19 -40.45
N GLY A 25 -33.41 24.44 -39.97
CA GLY A 25 -32.24 25.31 -39.79
C GLY A 25 -32.56 26.76 -39.34
N ASN A 26 -31.67 27.30 -38.48
CA ASN A 26 -31.34 28.71 -38.27
C ASN A 26 -32.43 29.81 -38.47
N ARG A 27 -32.96 30.33 -37.36
CA ARG A 27 -32.90 31.76 -36.93
C ARG A 27 -33.33 31.84 -35.46
N GLY A 28 -32.77 32.77 -34.68
CA GLY A 28 -32.90 32.73 -33.21
C GLY A 28 -33.25 34.07 -32.55
N THR A 29 -33.49 34.02 -31.24
CA THR A 29 -33.64 35.20 -30.37
C THR A 29 -33.16 34.93 -28.94
N ARG A 30 -32.30 35.83 -28.44
CA ARG A 30 -32.02 36.24 -27.05
C ARG A 30 -32.18 35.23 -25.88
N CYS A 31 -31.05 35.08 -25.19
CA CYS A 31 -30.92 34.99 -23.72
C CYS A 31 -31.64 33.86 -22.96
N ALA A 32 -30.87 32.82 -22.62
CA ALA A 32 -30.94 32.18 -21.32
C ALA A 32 -29.51 32.08 -20.75
N LEU A 33 -29.36 32.28 -19.44
CA LEU A 33 -28.22 31.71 -18.70
C LEU A 33 -28.51 30.22 -18.57
N GLY A 34 -27.64 29.38 -19.12
CA GLY A 34 -27.85 27.93 -19.14
C GLY A 34 -26.53 27.19 -19.25
N ASP A 35 -26.32 26.33 -18.26
CA ASP A 35 -25.48 25.12 -18.27
C ASP A 35 -24.12 25.21 -18.98
N LEU A 36 -23.08 25.43 -18.17
CA LEU A 36 -21.75 24.91 -18.50
C LEU A 36 -21.88 23.40 -18.75
N PRO A 37 -21.25 22.84 -19.81
CA PRO A 37 -21.33 21.41 -20.07
C PRO A 37 -20.72 20.66 -18.88
N ALA A 38 -21.47 19.70 -18.34
CA ALA A 38 -20.96 18.87 -17.24
C ALA A 38 -19.63 18.21 -17.65
N PRO A 39 -18.59 18.24 -16.80
CA PRO A 39 -17.30 17.65 -17.13
C PRO A 39 -17.44 16.18 -17.54
N GLY A 40 -16.66 15.78 -18.55
CA GLY A 40 -16.63 14.39 -19.01
C GLY A 40 -16.28 13.43 -17.87
N ARG A 41 -16.59 12.13 -18.01
CA ARG A 41 -16.31 11.14 -16.95
C ARG A 41 -14.83 11.07 -16.56
N GLU A 42 -13.92 11.43 -17.48
CA GLU A 42 -12.49 11.53 -17.24
C GLU A 42 -12.14 12.81 -16.44
N ALA A 43 -12.72 13.95 -16.80
CA ALA A 43 -12.59 15.21 -16.06
C ALA A 43 -13.21 15.14 -14.65
N LEU A 44 -14.31 14.41 -14.46
CA LEU A 44 -14.84 14.09 -13.14
C LEU A 44 -13.87 13.24 -12.30
N ALA A 45 -13.09 12.36 -12.93
CA ALA A 45 -12.05 11.58 -12.25
C ALA A 45 -10.77 12.40 -11.99
N ALA A 46 -10.43 13.36 -12.87
CA ALA A 46 -9.34 14.31 -12.67
C ALA A 46 -9.66 15.32 -11.56
N LEU A 47 -10.87 15.88 -11.53
CA LEU A 47 -11.39 16.72 -10.45
C LEU A 47 -11.53 15.93 -9.14
N ALA A 48 -11.97 14.67 -9.18
CA ALA A 48 -11.93 13.81 -8.00
C ALA A 48 -10.49 13.63 -7.51
N TYR A 49 -9.51 13.38 -8.39
CA TYR A 49 -8.11 13.28 -7.98
C TYR A 49 -7.51 14.61 -7.49
N ALA A 50 -7.92 15.76 -8.04
CA ALA A 50 -7.54 17.10 -7.53
C ALA A 50 -8.01 17.28 -6.09
N ARG A 51 -9.30 17.02 -5.88
CA ARG A 51 -9.97 16.95 -4.57
C ARG A 51 -9.43 15.83 -3.67
N ALA A 52 -8.78 14.82 -4.23
CA ALA A 52 -8.10 13.79 -3.48
C ALA A 52 -6.64 14.18 -3.13
N ALA A 53 -6.01 15.09 -3.89
CA ALA A 53 -4.66 15.59 -3.65
C ALA A 53 -4.63 16.74 -2.63
N ARG A 54 -5.64 16.83 -1.75
CA ARG A 54 -5.70 17.82 -0.67
C ARG A 54 -4.66 17.51 0.41
N VAL A 55 -3.54 18.23 0.32
CA VAL A 55 -2.87 18.96 1.41
C VAL A 55 -3.18 18.38 2.81
N ASP A 56 -2.21 17.71 3.47
CA ASP A 56 -2.33 17.19 4.85
C ASP A 56 -1.03 17.33 5.66
N LEU A 57 -1.11 17.31 7.02
CA LEU A 57 -0.07 16.95 8.02
C LEU A 57 -0.53 17.24 9.48
N HIS A 58 -0.14 16.42 10.46
CA HIS A 58 -0.10 16.82 11.89
C HIS A 58 1.35 17.13 12.37
N GLY A 59 1.51 17.66 13.59
CA GLY A 59 2.82 17.82 14.25
C GLY A 59 2.74 18.45 15.66
N ASN A 60 3.74 18.18 16.52
CA ASN A 60 3.85 18.83 17.84
C ASN A 60 5.31 18.82 18.40
N ARG A 61 5.78 20.02 18.78
CA ARG A 61 6.78 20.42 19.80
C ARG A 61 8.09 19.63 20.04
N ASP A 62 9.18 20.40 19.92
CA ASP A 62 10.37 20.53 20.81
C ASP A 62 11.28 19.32 21.11
N GLY A 63 12.58 19.43 20.72
CA GLY A 63 13.59 18.40 21.00
C GLY A 63 15.01 18.66 20.44
N SER A 64 15.70 19.67 20.98
CA SER A 64 17.16 19.94 20.92
C SER A 64 18.10 19.14 19.97
N LEU A 65 18.78 19.84 19.06
CA LEU A 65 19.84 19.30 18.19
C LEU A 65 21.11 18.86 18.93
N GLY A 66 21.45 17.57 18.85
CA GLY A 66 22.75 17.01 19.29
C GLY A 66 23.75 16.85 18.13
N ARG A 67 25.01 17.27 18.32
CA ARG A 67 26.08 17.20 17.29
C ARG A 67 27.01 15.98 17.46
N SER A 68 27.79 15.73 16.40
CA SER A 68 29.06 14.95 16.33
C SER A 68 28.94 13.45 16.01
N ARG A 69 29.91 12.79 15.35
CA ARG A 69 31.14 13.26 14.67
C ARG A 69 31.60 12.21 13.62
N ARG A 70 32.33 12.63 12.57
CA ARG A 70 32.93 11.72 11.57
C ARG A 70 34.16 10.96 12.11
N ARG A 71 34.37 9.71 11.65
CA ARG A 71 35.65 8.97 11.50
C ARG A 71 35.38 7.72 10.63
N THR A 72 35.69 7.67 9.33
CA THR A 72 37.01 7.41 8.67
C THR A 72 37.58 5.99 8.89
N HIS A 73 37.43 5.13 7.88
CA HIS A 73 38.27 3.95 7.59
C HIS A 73 39.76 4.35 7.36
N PRO A 74 40.76 3.47 7.58
CA PRO A 74 41.15 2.37 6.66
C PRO A 74 41.57 1.06 7.36
N ALA A 75 42.04 -0.02 6.70
CA ALA A 75 41.68 -0.71 5.44
C ALA A 75 42.58 -1.97 5.25
N ARG A 76 42.27 -2.79 4.21
CA ARG A 76 43.10 -3.87 3.60
C ARG A 76 43.14 -5.24 4.31
N GLY A 77 43.12 -6.31 3.51
CA GLY A 77 43.14 -7.71 3.97
C GLY A 77 42.80 -8.75 2.88
N ALA A 78 43.47 -8.72 1.72
CA ALA A 78 43.46 -9.83 0.76
C ALA A 78 44.47 -10.93 1.21
N ALA A 79 44.52 -12.17 0.70
CA ALA A 79 44.20 -12.67 -0.64
C ALA A 79 43.81 -14.20 -0.62
N PRO A 80 43.76 -14.95 -1.75
CA PRO A 80 42.87 -16.13 -1.89
C PRO A 80 43.55 -17.52 -1.94
N TRP A 81 42.75 -18.60 -1.87
CA TRP A 81 43.13 -19.96 -2.32
C TRP A 81 42.06 -20.66 -3.17
N ARG A 82 42.44 -21.80 -3.79
CA ARG A 82 41.84 -22.35 -5.03
C ARG A 82 41.00 -23.62 -4.84
N ARG A 83 40.25 -23.93 -5.92
CA ARG A 83 39.54 -25.18 -6.25
C ARG A 83 40.10 -26.46 -5.59
N GLY A 84 39.27 -27.10 -4.76
CA GLY A 84 38.53 -28.33 -5.13
C GLY A 84 39.27 -29.67 -5.28
N SER A 85 38.64 -30.73 -4.77
CA SER A 85 38.91 -32.15 -5.11
C SER A 85 37.62 -32.98 -5.03
N ARG A 86 37.49 -34.01 -5.86
CA ARG A 86 36.40 -35.00 -5.81
C ARG A 86 36.90 -36.28 -5.17
N HIS A 87 36.14 -36.88 -4.25
CA HIS A 87 36.22 -38.31 -3.95
C HIS A 87 34.84 -38.93 -3.81
N ALA A 88 34.63 -40.06 -4.48
CA ALA A 88 33.50 -40.95 -4.29
C ALA A 88 34.00 -42.23 -3.62
N GLY A 89 33.29 -42.75 -2.62
CA GLY A 89 33.78 -43.83 -1.75
C GLY A 89 32.68 -44.69 -1.15
N ARG A 90 32.18 -45.65 -1.95
CA ARG A 90 31.39 -46.84 -1.61
C ARG A 90 30.69 -46.91 -0.23
N GLN A 91 29.36 -46.83 -0.29
CA GLN A 91 28.40 -47.77 0.34
C GLN A 91 28.93 -48.81 1.35
N ARG A 92 28.32 -48.82 2.53
CA ARG A 92 27.84 -50.07 3.17
C ARG A 92 26.36 -49.88 3.51
N GLY A 93 25.55 -50.90 3.28
CA GLY A 93 24.09 -50.82 3.46
C GLY A 93 23.61 -51.55 4.71
N THR A 94 22.55 -51.02 5.33
CA THR A 94 21.69 -51.73 6.28
C THR A 94 20.24 -51.50 5.89
N GLN A 95 19.53 -52.56 5.50
CA GLN A 95 18.12 -52.49 5.13
C GLN A 95 17.25 -52.25 6.38
N ARG A 96 16.40 -51.22 6.38
CA ARG A 96 15.23 -51.10 7.28
C ARG A 96 14.07 -50.40 6.56
N GLY A 97 12.85 -50.87 6.83
CA GLY A 97 11.57 -50.14 6.68
C GLY A 97 11.25 -49.47 5.34
N ARG A 98 10.54 -50.17 4.44
CA ARG A 98 9.80 -49.52 3.33
C ARG A 98 8.51 -48.84 3.84
N HIS A 99 8.62 -47.73 4.57
CA HIS A 99 7.44 -46.90 4.85
C HIS A 99 7.01 -46.15 3.59
N HIS A 100 5.86 -46.53 3.02
CA HIS A 100 5.19 -45.77 1.97
C HIS A 100 4.06 -44.94 2.60
N GLY A 101 3.91 -43.68 2.19
CA GLY A 101 2.65 -42.95 2.37
C GLY A 101 2.64 -41.72 3.31
N ARG A 102 3.53 -40.74 3.07
CA ARG A 102 3.21 -39.29 3.07
C ARG A 102 4.42 -38.47 2.65
N CYS A 103 4.48 -38.10 1.37
CA CYS A 103 5.37 -37.02 0.93
C CYS A 103 4.67 -35.68 1.18
N SER A 104 4.73 -35.18 2.41
CA SER A 104 4.40 -33.79 2.67
C SER A 104 5.31 -32.91 1.81
N MET A 105 4.76 -31.97 1.05
CA MET A 105 5.60 -31.03 0.29
C MET A 105 6.39 -30.16 1.27
N ILE A 106 7.68 -30.48 1.43
CA ILE A 106 8.66 -29.64 2.10
C ILE A 106 8.89 -28.42 1.21
N VAL A 107 8.76 -27.24 1.82
CA VAL A 107 8.97 -25.94 1.17
C VAL A 107 10.40 -25.46 1.45
N ALA A 108 10.84 -25.57 2.70
CA ALA A 108 12.20 -25.17 3.09
C ALA A 108 12.71 -25.92 4.32
N THR A 109 14.02 -25.86 4.56
CA THR A 109 14.67 -26.44 5.75
C THR A 109 15.73 -25.49 6.31
N THR A 110 15.75 -25.31 7.62
CA THR A 110 16.71 -24.46 8.33
C THR A 110 17.67 -25.31 9.17
N ARG A 111 18.46 -24.67 10.04
CA ARG A 111 19.29 -25.40 11.02
C ARG A 111 18.44 -26.32 11.90
N ARG A 112 17.34 -25.82 12.49
CA ARG A 112 16.50 -26.56 13.45
C ARG A 112 15.13 -26.98 12.92
N LEU A 113 14.68 -26.44 11.78
CA LEU A 113 13.28 -26.53 11.36
C LEU A 113 13.10 -27.13 9.95
N VAL A 114 11.95 -27.74 9.73
CA VAL A 114 11.36 -28.01 8.41
C VAL A 114 10.10 -27.17 8.27
N LEU A 115 9.96 -26.46 7.15
CA LEU A 115 8.71 -25.84 6.72
C LEU A 115 8.08 -26.75 5.67
N ARG A 116 6.89 -27.28 5.96
CA ARG A 116 6.11 -28.13 5.03
C ARG A 116 4.66 -27.67 4.90
N ARG A 117 3.98 -28.05 3.81
CA ARG A 117 2.52 -27.88 3.73
C ARG A 117 1.82 -28.56 4.92
N LEU A 118 0.77 -27.92 5.42
CA LEU A 118 -0.10 -28.40 6.49
C LEU A 118 -0.94 -29.58 5.99
N GLU A 119 -1.13 -30.58 6.85
CA GLU A 119 -1.89 -31.79 6.55
C GLU A 119 -3.03 -32.01 7.55
N LEU A 120 -4.07 -32.74 7.15
CA LEU A 120 -5.19 -33.12 8.03
C LEU A 120 -4.74 -33.93 9.28
N THR A 121 -3.55 -34.53 9.24
CA THR A 121 -2.92 -35.19 10.39
C THR A 121 -2.36 -34.20 11.44
N ASP A 122 -2.23 -32.91 11.10
CA ASP A 122 -1.82 -31.88 12.05
C ASP A 122 -2.96 -31.44 12.98
N ALA A 123 -4.20 -31.88 12.73
CA ALA A 123 -5.43 -31.37 13.36
C ALA A 123 -5.41 -31.33 14.90
N GLU A 124 -4.83 -32.33 15.57
CA GLU A 124 -4.72 -32.32 17.05
C GLU A 124 -3.78 -31.22 17.55
N SER A 125 -2.61 -31.05 16.92
CA SER A 125 -1.66 -29.99 17.28
C SER A 125 -2.15 -28.62 16.84
N PHE A 126 -2.94 -28.56 15.77
CA PHE A 126 -3.58 -27.34 15.27
C PHE A 126 -4.78 -26.92 16.14
N LEU A 127 -5.53 -27.87 16.70
CA LEU A 127 -6.53 -27.59 17.76
C LEU A 127 -5.83 -27.03 19.00
N ARG A 128 -4.78 -27.69 19.52
CA ARG A 128 -3.99 -27.18 20.66
C ARG A 128 -3.48 -25.76 20.46
N LEU A 129 -3.05 -25.43 19.24
CA LEU A 129 -2.54 -24.10 18.88
C LEU A 129 -3.61 -23.01 18.85
N ASN A 130 -4.85 -23.36 18.48
CA ASN A 130 -5.94 -22.42 18.24
C ASN A 130 -7.06 -22.50 19.30
N SER A 131 -6.84 -23.20 20.42
CA SER A 131 -7.69 -23.13 21.62
C SER A 131 -6.99 -22.54 22.85
N ASP A 132 -5.67 -22.31 22.79
CA ASP A 132 -4.92 -21.57 23.84
C ASP A 132 -5.19 -20.06 23.73
N LEU A 133 -5.96 -19.52 24.67
CA LEU A 133 -6.30 -18.10 24.75
C LEU A 133 -5.07 -17.18 24.88
N GLU A 134 -3.94 -17.69 25.37
CA GLU A 134 -2.70 -16.91 25.47
C GLU A 134 -2.04 -16.75 24.11
N VAL A 135 -2.14 -17.79 23.25
CA VAL A 135 -1.73 -17.74 21.84
C VAL A 135 -2.66 -16.82 21.03
N LEU A 136 -3.95 -16.76 21.38
CA LEU A 136 -4.94 -15.94 20.70
C LEU A 136 -5.06 -14.49 21.20
N ARG A 137 -4.46 -14.13 22.34
CA ARG A 137 -4.52 -12.79 22.98
C ARG A 137 -4.31 -11.57 22.08
N HIS A 138 -3.64 -11.72 20.94
CA HIS A 138 -3.29 -10.64 20.01
C HIS A 138 -3.74 -10.88 18.56
N VAL A 139 -4.80 -11.66 18.36
CA VAL A 139 -5.40 -11.95 17.04
C VAL A 139 -6.92 -11.98 17.14
N ASP A 140 -7.60 -11.48 16.10
CA ASP A 140 -9.07 -11.47 15.97
C ASP A 140 -9.59 -12.85 15.48
N ASP A 141 -9.12 -13.92 16.13
CA ASP A 141 -9.49 -15.31 15.87
C ASP A 141 -10.23 -15.87 17.10
N GLY A 142 -11.43 -16.41 16.92
CA GLY A 142 -12.13 -17.14 17.98
C GLY A 142 -11.45 -18.48 18.32
N PRO A 143 -11.46 -18.93 19.58
CA PRO A 143 -10.88 -20.21 19.98
C PRO A 143 -11.66 -21.38 19.36
N PHE A 144 -10.94 -22.39 18.88
CA PHE A 144 -11.54 -23.62 18.37
C PHE A 144 -12.18 -24.41 19.51
N ALA A 145 -13.42 -24.86 19.28
CA ALA A 145 -14.19 -25.70 20.19
C ALA A 145 -14.00 -27.20 19.89
N SER A 146 -13.65 -27.59 18.66
CA SER A 146 -13.54 -28.99 18.25
C SER A 146 -12.34 -29.30 17.33
N ILE A 147 -12.03 -30.59 17.19
CA ILE A 147 -11.04 -31.08 16.21
C ILE A 147 -11.54 -30.95 14.77
N ASP A 148 -12.84 -30.84 14.55
CA ASP A 148 -13.42 -30.67 13.22
C ASP A 148 -13.26 -29.22 12.74
N ASP A 149 -13.34 -28.22 13.62
CA ASP A 149 -12.95 -26.82 13.34
C ASP A 149 -11.51 -26.76 12.78
N ALA A 150 -10.61 -27.53 13.40
CA ALA A 150 -9.22 -27.63 12.98
C ALA A 150 -9.08 -28.32 11.61
N ARG A 151 -9.86 -29.38 11.34
CA ARG A 151 -9.89 -30.07 10.03
C ARG A 151 -10.45 -29.16 8.94
N GLU A 152 -11.53 -28.42 9.19
CA GLU A 152 -12.12 -27.50 8.23
C GLU A 152 -11.13 -26.41 7.81
N LEU A 153 -10.43 -25.76 8.74
CA LEU A 153 -9.44 -24.76 8.37
C LEU A 153 -8.21 -25.37 7.67
N LEU A 154 -7.80 -26.60 8.04
CA LEU A 154 -6.73 -27.32 7.34
C LEU A 154 -7.13 -27.66 5.89
N GLU A 155 -8.37 -28.10 5.64
CA GLU A 155 -8.89 -28.28 4.29
C GLU A 155 -8.91 -26.97 3.49
N GLN A 156 -9.32 -25.85 4.11
CA GLN A 156 -9.29 -24.54 3.47
C GLN A 156 -7.86 -24.13 3.09
N MET A 157 -6.86 -24.41 3.94
CA MET A 157 -5.45 -24.16 3.61
C MET A 157 -4.96 -25.06 2.48
N GLN A 158 -5.38 -26.34 2.43
CA GLN A 158 -5.06 -27.23 1.31
C GLN A 158 -5.67 -26.75 -0.01
N LYS A 159 -6.93 -26.28 0.00
CA LYS A 159 -7.59 -25.67 -1.15
C LYS A 159 -6.88 -24.38 -1.60
N ARG A 160 -6.31 -23.60 -0.67
CA ARG A 160 -5.48 -22.40 -0.98
C ARG A 160 -4.14 -22.76 -1.62
N TYR A 161 -3.41 -23.78 -1.14
CA TYR A 161 -2.16 -24.22 -1.79
C TYR A 161 -2.37 -24.62 -3.27
N ALA A 162 -3.54 -25.14 -3.64
CA ALA A 162 -3.85 -25.50 -5.02
C ALA A 162 -4.14 -24.28 -5.93
N ARG A 163 -4.36 -23.10 -5.35
CA ARG A 163 -4.65 -21.83 -6.05
C ARG A 163 -3.46 -20.88 -6.05
N ASP A 164 -2.79 -20.76 -4.89
CA ASP A 164 -1.76 -19.74 -4.61
C ASP A 164 -0.33 -20.31 -4.68
N ASP A 165 -0.18 -21.64 -4.72
CA ASP A 165 1.04 -22.45 -4.51
C ASP A 165 1.76 -22.27 -3.15
N PHE A 166 1.73 -21.07 -2.55
CA PHE A 166 2.20 -20.80 -1.19
C PHE A 166 1.06 -20.72 -0.15
N GLY A 167 1.43 -20.58 1.12
CA GLY A 167 0.50 -20.46 2.24
C GLY A 167 1.22 -20.41 3.58
N ARG A 168 0.47 -20.56 4.68
CA ARG A 168 1.07 -20.88 5.99
C ARG A 168 1.57 -22.32 5.96
N TRP A 169 2.75 -22.57 6.51
CA TRP A 169 3.38 -23.89 6.52
C TRP A 169 3.55 -24.38 7.97
N ALA A 170 3.48 -25.69 8.18
CA ALA A 170 3.77 -26.29 9.48
C ALA A 170 5.26 -26.10 9.81
N VAL A 171 5.54 -25.66 11.04
CA VAL A 171 6.90 -25.49 11.58
C VAL A 171 7.22 -26.73 12.39
N ILE A 172 8.06 -27.62 11.84
CA ILE A 172 8.43 -28.90 12.46
C ILE A 172 9.88 -28.84 12.95
N ARG A 173 10.15 -29.31 14.17
CA ARG A 173 11.52 -29.43 14.71
C ARG A 173 12.22 -30.65 14.13
N ARG A 174 13.44 -30.46 13.62
CA ARG A 174 14.23 -31.50 12.93
C ARG A 174 14.78 -32.61 13.83
N ASP A 175 14.81 -32.40 15.13
CA ASP A 175 15.47 -33.31 16.08
C ASP A 175 14.56 -34.47 16.52
N ASP A 176 13.24 -34.29 16.44
CA ASP A 176 12.21 -35.24 16.93
C ASP A 176 10.86 -35.16 16.18
N ASP A 177 10.82 -34.50 15.03
CA ASP A 177 9.62 -34.22 14.21
C ASP A 177 8.47 -33.50 14.96
N GLY A 178 8.77 -32.84 16.09
CA GLY A 178 7.78 -32.11 16.89
C GLY A 178 7.16 -30.91 16.16
N PHE A 179 5.83 -30.87 16.05
CA PHE A 179 5.09 -29.73 15.54
C PHE A 179 5.17 -28.55 16.52
N LEU A 180 5.70 -27.41 16.07
CA LEU A 180 5.87 -26.21 16.90
C LEU A 180 4.77 -25.15 16.68
N GLY A 181 4.05 -25.23 15.57
CA GLY A 181 3.10 -24.22 15.12
C GLY A 181 3.12 -24.04 13.60
N TRP A 182 2.80 -22.84 13.11
CA TRP A 182 2.88 -22.48 11.70
C TRP A 182 3.59 -21.15 11.45
N CYS A 183 4.19 -21.01 10.25
CA CYS A 183 4.76 -19.79 9.71
C CYS A 183 4.68 -19.83 8.19
N GLY A 184 4.50 -18.69 7.53
CA GLY A 184 4.56 -18.62 6.07
C GLY A 184 3.84 -17.40 5.51
N LEU A 185 3.56 -17.45 4.22
CA LEU A 185 3.05 -16.33 3.43
C LEU A 185 1.55 -16.50 3.16
N ARG A 186 0.80 -15.41 3.00
CA ARG A 186 -0.64 -15.48 2.66
C ARG A 186 -1.03 -14.30 1.78
N PRO A 187 -1.69 -14.50 0.63
CA PRO A 187 -2.33 -13.41 -0.09
C PRO A 187 -3.37 -12.72 0.80
N VAL A 188 -3.29 -11.40 0.84
CA VAL A 188 -4.32 -10.52 1.38
C VAL A 188 -4.90 -9.80 0.18
N GLU A 189 -6.17 -10.06 -0.07
CA GLU A 189 -6.95 -9.38 -1.09
C GLU A 189 -6.79 -7.86 -0.93
N GLN A 190 -6.43 -7.21 -2.04
CA GLN A 190 -6.19 -5.77 -2.13
C GLN A 190 -5.07 -5.15 -1.24
N GLU A 191 -4.37 -5.91 -0.37
CA GLU A 191 -3.19 -5.40 0.35
C GLU A 191 -1.85 -5.96 -0.18
N GLY A 192 -1.77 -7.23 -0.60
CA GLY A 192 -0.51 -7.86 -1.07
C GLY A 192 -0.26 -9.26 -0.49
N VAL A 193 0.98 -9.57 -0.11
CA VAL A 193 1.32 -10.85 0.55
C VAL A 193 1.85 -10.63 1.97
N ASP A 194 1.15 -11.18 2.94
CA ASP A 194 1.38 -11.04 4.38
C ASP A 194 2.20 -12.20 4.94
N LEU A 195 3.29 -11.88 5.63
CA LEU A 195 4.06 -12.79 6.47
C LEU A 195 3.38 -12.95 7.83
N GLY A 196 3.19 -14.19 8.28
CA GLY A 196 2.63 -14.46 9.61
C GLY A 196 3.16 -15.75 10.23
N TYR A 197 3.01 -15.84 11.55
CA TYR A 197 3.42 -16.99 12.36
C TYR A 197 2.59 -17.11 13.64
N ARG A 198 2.37 -18.34 14.10
CA ARG A 198 1.74 -18.67 15.38
C ARG A 198 2.40 -19.95 15.91
N LEU A 199 2.99 -19.89 17.10
CA LEU A 199 3.66 -21.05 17.73
C LEU A 199 2.96 -21.44 19.04
N LEU A 200 3.05 -22.71 19.40
CA LEU A 200 2.65 -23.21 20.71
C LEU A 200 3.45 -22.51 21.81
N ARG A 201 2.78 -22.23 22.94
CA ARG A 201 3.31 -21.42 24.05
C ARG A 201 4.63 -21.98 24.61
N GLU A 202 4.77 -23.30 24.69
CA GLU A 202 5.97 -24.01 25.14
C GLU A 202 7.21 -23.84 24.23
N HIS A 203 7.07 -23.17 23.07
CA HIS A 203 8.14 -22.93 22.11
C HIS A 203 8.49 -21.45 21.94
N TRP A 204 7.86 -20.57 22.72
CA TRP A 204 8.17 -19.15 22.76
C TRP A 204 9.56 -18.88 23.38
N GLY A 205 10.12 -17.70 23.12
CA GLY A 205 11.47 -17.29 23.58
C GLY A 205 12.65 -17.99 22.87
N GLN A 206 12.46 -19.20 22.33
CA GLN A 206 13.52 -20.05 21.76
C GLN A 206 13.95 -19.69 20.31
N GLY A 207 13.47 -18.56 19.79
CA GLY A 207 13.84 -18.00 18.49
C GLY A 207 13.25 -18.69 17.26
N TYR A 208 12.46 -19.76 17.41
CA TYR A 208 11.91 -20.52 16.27
C TYR A 208 11.04 -19.67 15.34
N ALA A 209 10.24 -18.73 15.87
CA ALA A 209 9.42 -17.84 15.05
C ALA A 209 10.28 -16.95 14.14
N THR A 210 11.40 -16.42 14.65
CA THR A 210 12.37 -15.66 13.85
C THR A 210 13.04 -16.54 12.79
N GLU A 211 13.45 -17.76 13.15
CA GLU A 211 14.11 -18.69 12.22
C GLU A 211 13.18 -19.11 11.07
N ALA A 212 11.92 -19.44 11.38
CA ALA A 212 10.90 -19.76 10.39
C ALA A 212 10.51 -18.54 9.52
N ALA A 213 10.46 -17.35 10.11
CA ALA A 213 10.11 -16.12 9.41
C ALA A 213 11.24 -15.63 8.47
N VAL A 214 12.51 -15.75 8.85
CA VAL A 214 13.66 -15.49 7.96
C VAL A 214 13.58 -16.38 6.72
N GLU A 215 13.33 -17.67 6.90
CA GLU A 215 13.23 -18.62 5.78
C GLU A 215 11.99 -18.35 4.91
N SER A 216 10.85 -17.99 5.53
CA SER A 216 9.63 -17.61 4.80
C SER A 216 9.81 -16.33 3.96
N VAL A 217 10.60 -15.37 4.47
CA VAL A 217 11.00 -14.16 3.71
C VAL A 217 11.92 -14.53 2.54
N ARG A 218 12.89 -15.43 2.74
CA ARG A 218 13.76 -15.92 1.65
C ARG A 218 12.94 -16.56 0.53
N VAL A 219 12.08 -17.53 0.86
CA VAL A 219 11.17 -18.19 -0.10
C VAL A 219 10.31 -17.16 -0.86
N GLY A 220 9.74 -16.17 -0.16
CA GLY A 220 8.94 -15.11 -0.78
C GLY A 220 9.69 -14.27 -1.83
N PHE A 221 10.96 -13.93 -1.56
CA PHE A 221 11.77 -13.08 -2.45
C PHE A 221 12.59 -13.83 -3.49
N GLU A 222 13.00 -15.07 -3.24
CA GLU A 222 13.83 -15.84 -4.16
C GLU A 222 12.99 -16.72 -5.09
N GLU A 223 12.00 -17.43 -4.54
CA GLU A 223 11.24 -18.44 -5.27
C GLU A 223 9.94 -17.85 -5.86
N TYR A 224 9.18 -17.11 -5.06
CA TYR A 224 7.96 -16.42 -5.52
C TYR A 224 8.21 -15.01 -6.08
N SER A 225 9.46 -14.52 -6.03
CA SER A 225 9.90 -13.23 -6.60
C SER A 225 9.07 -12.00 -6.18
N LEU A 226 8.42 -12.05 -5.02
CA LEU A 226 7.51 -11.01 -4.54
C LEU A 226 8.22 -9.65 -4.42
N PRO A 227 7.62 -8.53 -4.86
CA PRO A 227 8.26 -7.22 -4.82
C PRO A 227 8.44 -6.66 -3.40
N TYR A 228 7.59 -7.11 -2.46
CA TYR A 228 7.64 -6.79 -1.04
C TYR A 228 6.87 -7.87 -0.26
N LEU A 229 6.93 -7.81 1.07
CA LEU A 229 6.06 -8.53 2.00
C LEU A 229 5.44 -7.56 2.99
N LEU A 230 4.18 -7.80 3.37
CA LEU A 230 3.52 -7.15 4.50
C LEU A 230 3.77 -7.91 5.79
N GLY A 231 3.76 -7.20 6.91
CA GLY A 231 3.81 -7.78 8.25
C GLY A 231 2.90 -6.99 9.18
N ARG A 232 1.98 -7.68 9.87
CA ARG A 232 0.97 -7.06 10.73
C ARG A 232 1.09 -7.58 12.17
N ALA A 233 0.92 -6.67 13.13
CA ALA A 233 0.93 -6.99 14.56
C ALA A 233 0.05 -6.00 15.34
N ALA A 234 -0.69 -6.48 16.33
CA ALA A 234 -1.30 -5.60 17.35
C ALA A 234 -0.22 -4.75 18.04
N ALA A 235 -0.50 -3.49 18.36
CA ALA A 235 0.41 -2.59 19.06
C ALA A 235 0.93 -3.18 20.39
N ALA A 236 0.07 -3.92 21.10
CA ALA A 236 0.41 -4.63 22.33
C ALA A 236 1.39 -5.82 22.11
N ASN A 237 1.45 -6.39 20.91
CA ASN A 237 2.25 -7.58 20.59
C ASN A 237 3.72 -7.23 20.30
N ASN A 238 4.39 -6.77 21.35
CA ASN A 238 5.82 -6.42 21.37
C ASN A 238 6.73 -7.55 20.84
N ALA A 239 6.35 -8.81 21.01
CA ALA A 239 7.11 -9.95 20.50
C ALA A 239 7.08 -10.03 18.96
N SER A 240 5.90 -9.88 18.34
CA SER A 240 5.75 -9.83 16.88
C SER A 240 6.42 -8.60 16.28
N LEU A 241 6.20 -7.42 16.87
CA LEU A 241 6.85 -6.17 16.48
C LEU A 241 8.39 -6.27 16.51
N ALA A 242 8.95 -6.93 17.53
CA ALA A 242 10.39 -7.17 17.63
C ALA A 242 10.94 -8.16 16.59
N ILE A 243 10.13 -9.11 16.09
CA ILE A 243 10.52 -10.01 15.00
C ILE A 243 10.46 -9.27 13.66
N LEU A 244 9.37 -8.56 13.37
CA LEU A 244 9.22 -7.73 12.17
C LEU A 244 10.36 -6.71 12.03
N LYS A 245 10.69 -6.01 13.12
CA LYS A 245 11.84 -5.07 13.17
C LYS A 245 13.19 -5.75 12.93
N LYS A 246 13.40 -6.99 13.41
CA LYS A 246 14.64 -7.77 13.16
C LYS A 246 14.76 -8.24 11.71
N LEU A 247 13.63 -8.47 11.05
CA LEU A 247 13.55 -8.83 9.62
C LEU A 247 13.68 -7.61 8.69
N GLY A 248 13.72 -6.39 9.24
CA GLY A 248 13.84 -5.14 8.47
C GLY A 248 12.53 -4.52 8.01
N PHE A 249 11.37 -5.02 8.49
CA PHE A 249 10.07 -4.41 8.16
C PHE A 249 9.98 -2.98 8.71
N GLN A 250 9.54 -2.06 7.86
CA GLN A 250 9.33 -0.65 8.19
C GLN A 250 7.83 -0.40 8.45
N PRO A 251 7.44 0.22 9.57
CA PRO A 251 6.04 0.59 9.81
C PRO A 251 5.59 1.67 8.82
N TRP A 252 4.36 1.56 8.31
CA TRP A 252 3.82 2.49 7.30
C TRP A 252 2.40 2.98 7.56
N LEU A 253 1.63 2.24 8.36
CA LEU A 253 0.24 2.54 8.73
C LEU A 253 -0.05 1.96 10.12
N ILE A 254 -0.85 2.67 10.91
CA ILE A 254 -1.52 2.11 12.08
C ILE A 254 -3.02 2.34 11.89
N LYS A 255 -3.81 1.26 11.98
CA LYS A 255 -5.29 1.32 11.95
C LYS A 255 -5.88 0.41 13.02
N PRO A 256 -6.99 0.79 13.68
CA PRO A 256 -7.73 -0.15 14.52
C PRO A 256 -8.30 -1.30 13.67
N GLN A 257 -8.44 -2.47 14.29
CA GLN A 257 -9.12 -3.62 13.68
C GLN A 257 -10.22 -4.11 14.65
N HIS A 258 -11.20 -4.87 14.16
CA HIS A 258 -12.10 -5.62 15.05
C HIS A 258 -11.29 -6.48 16.02
N GLY A 259 -11.78 -6.58 17.26
CA GLY A 259 -11.14 -7.32 18.36
C GLY A 259 -9.81 -6.76 18.90
N VAL A 260 -9.16 -5.82 18.21
CA VAL A 260 -7.76 -5.43 18.49
C VAL A 260 -7.54 -3.93 18.33
N ASP A 261 -7.24 -3.28 19.46
CA ASP A 261 -6.74 -1.89 19.48
C ASP A 261 -5.40 -1.79 18.71
N ASP A 262 -5.38 -0.87 17.73
CA ASP A 262 -4.25 -0.50 16.87
C ASP A 262 -3.39 -1.65 16.31
N VAL A 263 -3.68 -2.06 15.07
CA VAL A 263 -2.81 -2.95 14.29
C VAL A 263 -1.77 -2.12 13.54
N HIS A 264 -0.50 -2.37 13.85
CA HIS A 264 0.65 -1.85 13.11
C HIS A 264 0.80 -2.63 11.80
N HIS A 265 0.63 -1.95 10.68
CA HIS A 265 0.99 -2.42 9.36
C HIS A 265 2.43 -2.01 9.03
N SER A 266 3.23 -2.99 8.60
CA SER A 266 4.63 -2.82 8.23
C SER A 266 4.95 -3.52 6.92
N ILE A 267 6.02 -3.11 6.25
CA ILE A 267 6.40 -3.59 4.92
C ILE A 267 7.90 -3.86 4.81
N LEU A 268 8.27 -4.92 4.09
CA LEU A 268 9.64 -5.26 3.76
C LEU A 268 9.77 -5.30 2.23
N PRO A 269 10.46 -4.33 1.58
CA PRO A 269 10.74 -4.42 0.14
C PRO A 269 11.72 -5.55 -0.17
N ARG A 270 11.63 -6.10 -1.39
CA ARG A 270 12.57 -7.11 -1.89
C ARG A 270 14.01 -6.57 -1.88
N PRO A 271 15.00 -7.28 -1.31
CA PRO A 271 16.40 -6.89 -1.42
C PRO A 271 16.84 -6.75 -2.88
N ASN A 272 17.48 -5.62 -3.20
CA ASN A 272 17.86 -5.24 -4.58
C ASN A 272 16.67 -5.04 -5.54
N ALA A 273 15.49 -4.66 -5.03
CA ALA A 273 14.47 -4.03 -5.86
C ALA A 273 15.05 -2.80 -6.59
N PRO A 274 14.57 -2.43 -7.79
CA PRO A 274 15.02 -1.24 -8.50
C PRO A 274 14.88 0.01 -7.62
N THR A 275 15.98 0.71 -7.39
CA THR A 275 15.97 1.98 -6.64
C THR A 275 15.58 3.12 -7.57
N ALA A 276 14.60 3.93 -7.17
CA ALA A 276 14.30 5.18 -7.87
C ALA A 276 15.51 6.12 -7.80
N ASP A 277 15.83 6.77 -8.92
CA ASP A 277 16.79 7.87 -8.93
C ASP A 277 16.05 9.15 -8.52
N PRO A 278 16.34 9.77 -7.36
CA PRO A 278 15.65 10.97 -6.88
C PRO A 278 15.88 12.22 -7.74
N PHE A 279 16.75 12.15 -8.76
CA PHE A 279 17.12 13.27 -9.62
C PHE A 279 16.85 13.03 -11.11
N ALA A 280 16.64 11.79 -11.56
CA ALA A 280 16.23 11.50 -12.94
C ALA A 280 14.83 12.06 -13.23
N ASP A 281 14.67 12.71 -14.38
CA ASP A 281 13.49 13.47 -14.79
C ASP A 281 13.00 14.49 -13.74
N SER A 282 13.95 15.09 -13.01
CA SER A 282 13.73 16.27 -12.16
C SER A 282 13.20 17.46 -12.96
N ILE A 283 12.03 17.97 -12.60
CA ILE A 283 11.44 19.16 -13.25
C ILE A 283 11.60 20.44 -12.44
N CYS A 284 11.51 20.41 -11.10
CA CYS A 284 11.48 21.62 -10.28
C CYS A 284 12.10 21.37 -8.90
N GLU A 285 12.71 22.39 -8.28
CA GLU A 285 13.31 22.32 -6.94
C GLU A 285 12.87 23.51 -6.09
N HIS A 286 12.52 23.25 -4.82
CA HIS A 286 12.12 24.28 -3.88
C HIS A 286 12.60 23.94 -2.46
N GLY A 287 13.73 24.55 -2.06
CA GLY A 287 14.36 24.29 -0.77
C GLY A 287 14.96 22.87 -0.73
N PRO A 288 14.70 22.04 0.30
CA PRO A 288 15.26 20.69 0.40
C PRO A 288 14.49 19.63 -0.41
N LEU A 289 13.45 20.02 -1.14
CA LEU A 289 12.57 19.12 -1.88
C LEU A 289 12.60 19.40 -3.39
N ARG A 290 12.49 18.33 -4.18
CA ARG A 290 12.56 18.35 -5.64
C ARG A 290 11.44 17.51 -6.23
N ALA A 291 10.73 18.03 -7.21
CA ALA A 291 9.71 17.35 -7.98
C ALA A 291 10.32 16.71 -9.23
N ARG A 292 10.01 15.44 -9.46
CA ARG A 292 10.45 14.66 -10.63
C ARG A 292 9.31 13.82 -11.19
N ILE A 293 9.47 13.34 -12.41
CA ILE A 293 8.53 12.36 -12.97
C ILE A 293 8.60 11.06 -12.16
N LEU A 294 7.43 10.43 -11.98
CA LEU A 294 7.30 9.11 -11.38
C LEU A 294 8.11 8.06 -12.17
N GLN A 295 8.59 7.03 -11.47
CA GLN A 295 9.41 5.96 -12.01
C GLN A 295 8.81 4.60 -11.63
N PRO A 296 9.06 3.50 -12.37
CA PRO A 296 8.51 2.19 -12.03
C PRO A 296 8.93 1.69 -10.63
N ALA A 297 10.10 2.15 -10.16
CA ALA A 297 10.61 1.90 -8.82
C ALA A 297 9.73 2.53 -7.71
N ASP A 298 8.99 3.60 -8.00
CA ASP A 298 8.13 4.29 -7.02
C ASP A 298 6.84 3.52 -6.73
N GLN A 299 6.52 2.41 -7.43
CA GLN A 299 5.24 1.69 -7.25
C GLN A 299 4.94 1.34 -5.79
N LEU A 300 5.98 1.00 -5.02
CA LEU A 300 5.83 0.69 -3.60
C LEU A 300 5.45 1.93 -2.79
N ASP A 301 6.27 2.99 -2.80
CA ASP A 301 5.97 4.25 -2.11
C ASP A 301 4.66 4.89 -2.58
N PHE A 302 4.31 4.77 -3.87
CA PHE A 302 3.01 5.23 -4.40
C PHE A 302 1.84 4.42 -3.83
N PHE A 303 1.95 3.10 -3.69
CA PHE A 303 0.98 2.30 -2.93
C PHE A 303 0.93 2.69 -1.44
N MET A 304 2.07 3.01 -0.80
CA MET A 304 2.11 3.49 0.59
C MET A 304 1.45 4.86 0.78
N LEU A 305 1.20 5.59 -0.31
CA LEU A 305 0.57 6.92 -0.34
C LEU A 305 -0.93 6.82 -0.66
N GLU A 306 -1.28 6.14 -1.76
CA GLU A 306 -2.66 6.06 -2.29
C GLU A 306 -3.47 4.89 -1.69
N GLY A 307 -2.82 3.86 -1.15
CA GLY A 307 -3.45 2.74 -0.45
C GLY A 307 -3.60 2.96 1.06
N ASN A 308 -3.34 4.17 1.55
CA ASN A 308 -3.27 4.48 2.98
C ASN A 308 -4.46 5.37 3.46
N PRO A 309 -5.34 4.88 4.36
CA PRO A 309 -6.49 5.65 4.86
C PRO A 309 -6.11 6.87 5.71
N ASN A 310 -4.94 6.85 6.36
CA ASN A 310 -4.45 7.98 7.14
C ASN A 310 -3.89 9.10 6.24
N VAL A 311 -3.44 8.76 5.02
CA VAL A 311 -3.04 9.74 3.99
C VAL A 311 -4.26 10.26 3.21
N LEU A 312 -5.26 9.43 2.92
CA LEU A 312 -6.47 9.81 2.18
C LEU A 312 -7.63 10.32 3.05
N ARG A 313 -7.41 10.61 4.34
CA ARG A 313 -8.46 10.99 5.31
C ARG A 313 -9.35 12.17 4.90
N TYR A 314 -8.80 13.13 4.15
CA TYR A 314 -9.51 14.32 3.64
C TYR A 314 -9.54 14.38 2.09
N ALA A 315 -9.27 13.24 1.45
CA ALA A 315 -9.19 13.10 0.01
C ALA A 315 -10.51 12.55 -0.56
N ASP A 316 -11.03 13.15 -1.63
CA ASP A 316 -12.19 12.61 -2.36
C ASP A 316 -11.76 11.45 -3.29
N GLY A 317 -11.29 10.32 -2.73
CA GLY A 317 -10.80 9.18 -3.50
C GLY A 317 -10.95 7.82 -2.81
N GLU A 318 -11.01 6.76 -3.63
CA GLU A 318 -10.99 5.36 -3.15
C GLU A 318 -9.56 4.92 -2.85
N LEU A 319 -9.38 4.06 -1.84
CA LEU A 319 -8.11 3.41 -1.53
C LEU A 319 -7.77 2.40 -2.62
N ILE A 320 -6.52 2.41 -3.09
CA ILE A 320 -6.08 1.52 -4.17
C ILE A 320 -5.16 0.39 -3.67
N ASP A 321 -5.34 -0.80 -4.24
CA ASP A 321 -4.44 -1.93 -4.05
C ASP A 321 -3.10 -1.75 -4.80
N TYR A 322 -2.12 -2.62 -4.55
CA TYR A 322 -0.79 -2.53 -5.16
C TYR A 322 -0.78 -2.69 -6.70
N GLN A 323 -1.72 -3.44 -7.28
CA GLN A 323 -1.86 -3.61 -8.73
C GLN A 323 -2.54 -2.39 -9.37
N GLN A 324 -3.57 -1.86 -8.71
CA GLN A 324 -4.18 -0.57 -9.05
C GLN A 324 -3.16 0.57 -8.94
N ALA A 325 -2.31 0.58 -7.90
CA ALA A 325 -1.22 1.53 -7.74
C ALA A 325 -0.20 1.45 -8.89
N GLY A 326 0.20 0.25 -9.32
CA GLY A 326 1.03 0.07 -10.52
C GLY A 326 0.38 0.60 -11.80
N THR A 327 -0.94 0.41 -11.93
CA THR A 327 -1.72 0.86 -13.09
C THR A 327 -1.85 2.39 -13.11
N ALA A 328 -2.14 3.00 -11.97
CA ALA A 328 -2.24 4.44 -11.80
C ALA A 328 -0.87 5.13 -11.97
N LEU A 329 0.19 4.56 -11.39
CA LEU A 329 1.58 5.01 -11.58
C LEU A 329 1.94 5.06 -13.07
N ALA A 330 1.71 3.97 -13.81
CA ALA A 330 2.03 3.88 -15.23
C ALA A 330 1.28 4.93 -16.08
N ARG A 331 0.02 5.25 -15.73
CA ARG A 331 -0.74 6.34 -16.34
C ARG A 331 -0.10 7.70 -16.01
N HIS A 332 0.13 8.00 -14.73
CA HIS A 332 0.69 9.29 -14.31
C HIS A 332 2.12 9.54 -14.83
N MET A 333 2.91 8.48 -15.07
CA MET A 333 4.20 8.55 -15.75
C MET A 333 4.12 9.03 -17.22
N ILE A 334 2.99 8.79 -17.88
CA ILE A 334 2.68 9.26 -19.24
C ILE A 334 2.13 10.69 -19.15
N ASP A 335 1.11 10.91 -18.31
CA ASP A 335 0.46 12.22 -18.15
C ASP A 335 1.46 13.32 -17.78
N ALA A 336 2.37 13.05 -16.84
CA ALA A 336 3.41 13.99 -16.40
C ALA A 336 4.32 14.49 -17.55
N ARG A 337 4.46 13.73 -18.64
CA ARG A 337 5.25 14.07 -19.84
C ARG A 337 4.46 14.84 -20.89
N SER A 338 3.13 14.98 -20.73
CA SER A 338 2.26 15.75 -21.62
C SER A 338 1.93 17.11 -21.02
N SER A 339 2.13 18.19 -21.77
CA SER A 339 1.68 19.56 -21.39
C SER A 339 0.15 19.70 -21.34
N ASP A 340 -0.52 18.81 -22.06
CA ASP A 340 -1.94 18.91 -22.40
C ASP A 340 -2.79 17.96 -21.53
N ALA A 341 -2.16 17.12 -20.71
CA ALA A 341 -2.86 16.29 -19.73
C ALA A 341 -3.58 17.16 -18.69
N GLU A 342 -4.82 16.80 -18.40
CA GLU A 342 -5.68 17.50 -17.44
C GLU A 342 -5.14 17.40 -16.01
N LEU A 343 -4.65 16.22 -15.63
CA LEU A 343 -4.02 15.90 -14.34
C LEU A 343 -2.58 15.46 -14.58
N ARG A 344 -1.63 16.05 -13.86
CA ARG A 344 -0.22 15.63 -13.85
C ARG A 344 0.25 15.45 -12.41
N VAL A 345 0.95 14.35 -12.15
CA VAL A 345 1.41 13.96 -10.81
C VAL A 345 2.91 13.68 -10.84
N PHE A 346 3.64 14.25 -9.88
CA PHE A 346 5.09 14.19 -9.79
C PHE A 346 5.51 13.62 -8.43
N ALA A 347 6.51 12.74 -8.43
CA ALA A 347 7.13 12.28 -7.19
C ALA A 347 7.94 13.40 -6.56
N VAL A 348 7.92 13.48 -5.23
CA VAL A 348 8.75 14.40 -4.46
C VAL A 348 9.85 13.64 -3.74
N SER A 349 11.09 14.05 -3.99
CA SER A 349 12.29 13.52 -3.33
C SER A 349 12.92 14.59 -2.42
N SER A 350 13.69 14.14 -1.43
CA SER A 350 14.61 14.98 -0.66
C SER A 350 16.04 14.43 -0.76
N LEU A 351 17.02 15.17 -0.22
CA LEU A 351 18.42 14.72 -0.15
C LEU A 351 18.60 13.41 0.64
N ASP A 352 17.71 13.15 1.60
CA ASP A 352 17.80 12.00 2.52
C ASP A 352 16.80 10.87 2.19
N ARG A 353 15.83 11.10 1.29
CA ARG A 353 14.75 10.13 0.98
C ARG A 353 14.30 10.18 -0.49
N ILE A 354 14.31 9.01 -1.15
CA ILE A 354 14.01 8.87 -2.59
C ILE A 354 12.55 9.21 -2.97
N PHE A 355 11.61 8.99 -2.05
CA PHE A 355 10.21 9.34 -2.21
C PHE A 355 9.64 9.80 -0.86
N VAL A 356 9.04 10.99 -0.85
CA VAL A 356 8.52 11.69 0.32
C VAL A 356 6.99 11.84 0.22
N GLY A 357 6.47 11.90 -1.01
CA GLY A 357 5.08 12.19 -1.35
C GLY A 357 4.95 12.57 -2.81
N THR A 358 3.84 13.22 -3.17
CA THR A 358 3.56 13.70 -4.53
C THR A 358 3.14 15.17 -4.53
N VAL A 359 3.39 15.87 -5.64
CA VAL A 359 2.69 17.11 -6.00
C VAL A 359 1.89 16.88 -7.27
N ALA A 360 0.73 17.52 -7.37
CA ALA A 360 -0.17 17.40 -8.50
C ALA A 360 -0.57 18.79 -9.01
N THR A 361 -0.78 18.89 -10.33
CA THR A 361 -1.37 20.05 -11.00
C THR A 361 -2.56 19.58 -11.82
N VAL A 362 -3.72 20.24 -11.67
CA VAL A 362 -4.94 19.92 -12.43
C VAL A 362 -5.45 21.15 -13.15
N ARG A 363 -5.84 21.00 -14.42
CA ARG A 363 -6.37 22.07 -15.27
C ARG A 363 -7.88 22.21 -15.11
N ASP A 364 -8.31 23.15 -14.28
CA ASP A 364 -9.72 23.54 -14.16
C ASP A 364 -10.00 24.75 -15.06
N GLY A 365 -10.39 24.49 -16.32
CA GLY A 365 -10.67 25.52 -17.31
C GLY A 365 -9.45 26.43 -17.58
N PRO A 366 -9.53 27.74 -17.23
CA PRO A 366 -8.41 28.68 -17.37
C PRO A 366 -7.39 28.61 -16.23
N ASP A 367 -7.72 27.96 -15.12
CA ASP A 367 -6.94 27.93 -13.88
C ASP A 367 -6.16 26.61 -13.74
N ILE A 368 -5.18 26.60 -12.84
CA ILE A 368 -4.43 25.40 -12.46
C ILE A 368 -4.57 25.18 -10.95
N GLU A 369 -5.31 24.16 -10.54
CA GLU A 369 -5.38 23.73 -9.14
C GLU A 369 -4.10 22.98 -8.76
N ILE A 370 -3.51 23.32 -7.61
CA ILE A 370 -2.38 22.60 -7.01
C ILE A 370 -2.82 21.71 -5.85
N GLY A 371 -2.34 20.46 -5.88
CA GLY A 371 -2.46 19.49 -4.79
C GLY A 371 -1.10 18.93 -4.37
N TYR A 372 -1.05 18.33 -3.18
CA TYR A 372 0.09 17.54 -2.74
C TYR A 372 -0.30 16.53 -1.66
N ARG A 373 0.46 15.44 -1.56
CA ARG A 373 0.37 14.46 -0.47
C ARG A 373 1.74 14.14 0.10
N LEU A 374 1.79 13.73 1.36
CA LEU A 374 3.00 13.26 2.03
C LEU A 374 2.73 11.86 2.63
N LEU A 375 3.70 10.96 2.47
CA LEU A 375 3.66 9.63 3.09
C LEU A 375 3.44 9.75 4.60
N GLU A 376 2.71 8.80 5.20
CA GLU A 376 2.47 8.78 6.66
C GLU A 376 3.79 8.86 7.46
N SER A 377 4.83 8.15 7.01
CA SER A 377 6.19 8.19 7.59
C SER A 377 7.02 9.46 7.26
N CYS A 378 6.42 10.46 6.60
CA CYS A 378 6.98 11.80 6.39
C CYS A 378 6.20 12.90 7.12
N GLN A 379 5.10 12.55 7.80
CA GLN A 379 4.25 13.48 8.54
C GLN A 379 4.91 13.89 9.87
N GLY A 380 4.50 15.02 10.47
CA GLY A 380 5.17 15.59 11.66
C GLY A 380 6.53 16.25 11.40
N HIS A 381 7.27 15.84 10.37
CA HIS A 381 8.66 16.25 10.13
C HIS A 381 8.85 17.64 9.46
N GLY A 382 7.85 18.53 9.56
CA GLY A 382 7.95 19.92 9.09
C GLY A 382 7.90 20.14 7.57
N LEU A 383 7.87 19.07 6.77
CA LEU A 383 7.98 19.12 5.30
C LEU A 383 6.78 19.76 4.59
N GLY A 384 5.61 19.86 5.25
CA GLY A 384 4.35 20.35 4.68
C GLY A 384 4.48 21.70 3.96
N ARG A 385 5.11 22.71 4.56
CA ARG A 385 5.31 24.02 3.91
C ARG A 385 6.23 23.94 2.69
N SER A 386 7.26 23.08 2.73
CA SER A 386 8.19 22.91 1.63
C SER A 386 7.55 22.24 0.42
N ILE A 387 6.73 21.20 0.63
CA ILE A 387 6.03 20.52 -0.48
C ILE A 387 4.89 21.38 -1.05
N ALA A 388 4.19 22.15 -0.20
CA ALA A 388 3.16 23.09 -0.64
C ALA A 388 3.74 24.20 -1.55
N ALA A 389 4.89 24.75 -1.15
CA ALA A 389 5.61 25.72 -1.95
C ALA A 389 6.25 25.11 -3.22
N LEU A 390 6.65 23.83 -3.17
CA LEU A 390 7.08 23.08 -4.36
C LEU A 390 5.93 22.87 -5.36
N ALA A 391 4.71 22.57 -4.90
CA ALA A 391 3.54 22.46 -5.78
C ALA A 391 3.24 23.78 -6.50
N LEU A 392 3.28 24.90 -5.75
CA LEU A 392 3.16 26.25 -6.32
C LEU A 392 4.31 26.60 -7.29
N ALA A 393 5.54 26.14 -7.01
CA ALA A 393 6.69 26.33 -7.88
C ALA A 393 6.56 25.54 -9.20
N VAL A 394 6.15 24.26 -9.14
CA VAL A 394 5.85 23.43 -10.31
C VAL A 394 4.77 24.09 -11.17
N ALA A 395 3.65 24.51 -10.58
CA ALA A 395 2.58 25.16 -11.32
C ALA A 395 3.03 26.50 -11.94
N ARG A 396 3.83 27.31 -11.25
CA ARG A 396 4.39 28.56 -11.82
C ARG A 396 5.37 28.29 -12.96
N GLN A 397 6.16 27.22 -12.89
CA GLN A 397 7.13 26.87 -13.93
C GLN A 397 6.43 26.33 -15.19
N GLU A 398 5.53 25.36 -15.03
CA GLU A 398 4.84 24.70 -16.14
C GLU A 398 3.75 25.59 -16.76
N TYR A 399 3.10 26.45 -15.95
CA TYR A 399 1.87 27.16 -16.32
C TYR A 399 1.89 28.67 -16.09
N ALA A 400 3.06 29.33 -16.05
CA ALA A 400 3.32 30.75 -15.70
C ALA A 400 2.29 31.85 -16.07
N ARG A 401 1.42 31.65 -17.08
CA ARG A 401 0.37 32.58 -17.51
C ARG A 401 -1.03 32.30 -16.94
N HIS A 402 -1.23 31.16 -16.29
CA HIS A 402 -2.51 30.78 -15.68
C HIS A 402 -2.55 31.32 -14.26
N ARG A 403 -3.75 31.62 -13.76
CA ARG A 403 -3.97 31.80 -12.32
C ARG A 403 -3.92 30.41 -11.67
N ILE A 404 -3.32 30.35 -10.49
CA ILE A 404 -3.15 29.10 -9.74
C ILE A 404 -4.15 29.11 -8.59
N THR A 405 -4.80 27.99 -8.33
CA THR A 405 -5.79 27.81 -7.27
C THR A 405 -5.39 26.68 -6.33
N ALA A 406 -5.96 26.63 -5.13
CA ALA A 406 -5.83 25.50 -4.22
C ALA A 406 -7.11 25.31 -3.41
N CYS A 407 -7.46 24.05 -3.14
CA CYS A 407 -8.59 23.63 -2.30
C CYS A 407 -8.08 22.88 -1.05
N CYS A 408 -8.73 23.07 0.09
CA CYS A 408 -8.44 22.32 1.32
C CYS A 408 -9.72 22.05 2.11
N ASP A 409 -9.87 20.84 2.63
CA ASP A 409 -10.97 20.47 3.52
C ASP A 409 -10.89 21.29 4.84
N LEU A 410 -12.01 21.87 5.29
CA LEU A 410 -12.06 22.69 6.52
C LEU A 410 -11.75 21.89 7.80
N ARG A 411 -11.89 20.56 7.77
CA ARG A 411 -11.46 19.65 8.84
C ARG A 411 -9.93 19.63 8.98
N ASN A 412 -9.18 19.99 7.92
CA ASN A 412 -7.73 19.90 7.90
C ASN A 412 -7.01 21.16 8.43
N GLN A 413 -7.03 21.31 9.74
CA GLN A 413 -6.58 22.50 10.49
C GLN A 413 -5.06 22.81 10.45
N VAL A 414 -4.24 22.05 9.71
CA VAL A 414 -2.81 22.37 9.49
C VAL A 414 -2.58 22.78 8.05
N SER A 415 -3.23 22.11 7.12
CA SER A 415 -3.26 22.43 5.70
C SER A 415 -3.78 23.83 5.40
N LEU A 416 -4.86 24.25 6.10
CA LEU A 416 -5.33 25.64 6.09
C LEU A 416 -4.17 26.61 6.42
N LYS A 417 -3.46 26.37 7.52
CA LYS A 417 -2.36 27.21 8.01
C LYS A 417 -1.13 27.20 7.09
N ILE A 418 -0.89 26.10 6.38
CA ILE A 418 0.19 26.02 5.39
C ILE A 418 -0.17 26.88 4.18
N ALA A 419 -1.37 26.75 3.64
CA ALA A 419 -1.84 27.50 2.46
C ALA A 419 -2.00 29.00 2.74
N ASP A 420 -2.55 29.39 3.90
CA ASP A 420 -2.54 30.78 4.38
C ASP A 420 -1.10 31.33 4.48
N GLY A 421 -0.12 30.46 4.78
CA GLY A 421 1.32 30.76 4.83
C GLY A 421 2.07 30.77 3.48
N LEU A 422 1.38 30.61 2.34
CA LEU A 422 1.93 30.69 0.97
C LEU A 422 1.64 32.02 0.26
N GLY A 423 0.94 32.97 0.91
CA GLY A 423 0.71 34.31 0.35
C GLY A 423 -0.24 34.34 -0.85
N GLY A 424 -1.18 33.40 -0.93
CA GLY A 424 -2.31 33.48 -1.87
C GLY A 424 -3.44 34.33 -1.30
N GLN A 425 -4.29 34.89 -2.17
CA GLN A 425 -5.54 35.51 -1.74
C GLN A 425 -6.50 34.41 -1.29
N ARG A 426 -6.91 34.44 -0.02
CA ARG A 426 -8.00 33.60 0.50
C ARG A 426 -9.34 34.05 -0.11
N MET A 427 -10.09 33.08 -0.62
CA MET A 427 -11.42 33.24 -1.20
C MET A 427 -12.48 32.74 -0.18
N PRO A 428 -13.78 33.06 -0.37
CA PRO A 428 -14.83 32.52 0.49
C PRO A 428 -14.87 30.99 0.48
N ASP A 429 -15.06 30.40 1.66
CA ASP A 429 -15.16 28.95 1.83
C ASP A 429 -16.52 28.45 1.28
N HIS A 430 -16.53 27.35 0.51
CA HIS A 430 -17.76 26.72 -0.01
C HIS A 430 -17.67 25.19 0.00
N ASP A 431 -18.81 24.50 -0.01
CA ASP A 431 -18.91 23.03 -0.04
C ASP A 431 -18.06 22.27 1.01
N GLY A 432 -17.82 22.88 2.17
CA GLY A 432 -16.95 22.33 3.24
C GLY A 432 -15.45 22.57 3.04
N HIS A 433 -15.07 23.43 2.11
CA HIS A 433 -13.70 23.64 1.63
C HIS A 433 -13.26 25.11 1.70
N ALA A 434 -11.96 25.29 1.91
CA ALA A 434 -11.24 26.55 1.84
C ALA A 434 -10.51 26.69 0.51
N HIS A 435 -10.50 27.91 -0.03
CA HIS A 435 -9.99 28.19 -1.37
C HIS A 435 -9.00 29.36 -1.39
N TRP A 436 -7.90 29.21 -2.13
CA TRP A 436 -6.93 30.29 -2.37
C TRP A 436 -6.67 30.47 -3.85
N GLN A 437 -6.31 31.69 -4.26
CA GLN A 437 -5.81 31.99 -5.60
C GLN A 437 -4.48 32.75 -5.55
N TRP A 438 -3.59 32.46 -6.52
CA TRP A 438 -2.41 33.25 -6.84
C TRP A 438 -2.53 33.71 -8.29
N GLU A 439 -2.50 35.02 -8.50
CA GLU A 439 -2.53 35.61 -9.84
C GLU A 439 -1.34 35.14 -10.70
N ALA A 440 -1.58 35.11 -12.02
CA ALA A 440 -0.55 34.79 -13.00
C ALA A 440 0.66 35.74 -12.88
N CYS A 441 1.86 35.25 -13.19
CA CYS A 441 3.05 36.09 -13.13
C CYS A 441 3.01 37.15 -14.23
N ALA A 442 2.71 38.40 -13.83
CA ALA A 442 2.88 39.56 -14.70
C ALA A 442 4.32 39.62 -15.22
N ARG A 443 4.47 39.81 -16.54
CA ARG A 443 5.79 39.96 -17.16
C ARG A 443 6.41 41.29 -16.75
N THR A 444 7.61 41.20 -16.18
CA THR A 444 8.67 42.22 -16.29
C THR A 444 9.40 42.05 -17.61
#